data_AF-A0A1I0GAR4-F1
#
_entry.id   AF-A0A1I0GAR4-F1
#
_cell.length_a   1.000
_cell.length_b   1.000
_cell.length_c   1.000
_cell.angle_alpha   90.00
_cell.angle_beta   90.00
_cell.angle_gamma   90.00
#
_symmetry.space_group_name_H-M   'P 1'
#
loop_
_entity.id
_entity.type
_entity.pdbx_description
1 polymer ?
#
loop_
_entity_poly.entity_id
_entity_poly.type
_entity_poly.pdbx_seq_one_letter_code
_entity_poly.pdbx_strand_id
1 'polypeptide(L)'
;MNKALDEQIATDLWLKTELVQAYEALSAVQNEIGVLRNEILPAARSAFEVTNKGYELGRFSFLEVLDAQRTLFQNQILHVRALANYQRLINEIERLIGRPLNRVLNQRTTNSSVVKDYEE
;
A
#
# COMPACT_ATOMS: atom_id res chain seq x y z
N MET A 1 -4.84 -11.46 42.67
CA MET A 1 -5.62 -12.06 41.58
C MET A 1 -6.11 -11.04 40.57
N ASN A 2 -6.68 -9.88 40.96
CA ASN A 2 -7.16 -8.87 39.99
C ASN A 2 -6.08 -8.31 39.04
N LYS A 3 -4.86 -8.03 39.55
CA LYS A 3 -3.77 -7.46 38.74
C LYS A 3 -3.42 -8.24 37.47
N ALA A 4 -3.40 -9.58 37.53
CA ALA A 4 -3.08 -10.41 36.36
C ALA A 4 -4.20 -10.40 35.30
N LEU A 5 -5.45 -10.26 35.74
CA LEU A 5 -6.60 -10.15 34.84
C LEU A 5 -6.66 -8.76 34.20
N ASP A 6 -6.39 -7.71 34.99
CA ASP A 6 -6.32 -6.33 34.50
C ASP A 6 -5.18 -6.17 33.47
N GLU A 7 -4.01 -6.78 33.73
CA GLU A 7 -2.88 -6.81 32.79
C GLU A 7 -3.22 -7.56 31.49
N GLN A 8 -3.99 -8.65 31.56
CA GLN A 8 -4.45 -9.38 30.38
C GLN A 8 -5.43 -8.55 29.54
N ILE A 9 -6.41 -7.91 30.18
CA ILE A 9 -7.40 -7.06 29.50
C ILE A 9 -6.71 -5.86 28.83
N ALA A 10 -5.77 -5.23 29.53
CA ALA A 10 -4.98 -4.13 28.97
C ALA A 10 -4.17 -4.56 27.74
N THR A 11 -3.56 -5.75 27.79
CA THR A 11 -2.77 -6.30 26.68
C THR A 11 -3.65 -6.64 25.46
N ASP A 12 -4.83 -7.24 25.67
CA ASP A 12 -5.78 -7.55 24.60
C ASP A 12 -6.32 -6.28 23.92
N LEU A 13 -6.68 -5.27 24.73
CA LEU A 13 -7.16 -4.00 24.21
C LEU A 13 -6.08 -3.26 23.41
N TRP A 14 -4.84 -3.27 23.91
CA TRP A 14 -3.70 -2.69 23.21
C TRP A 14 -3.47 -3.39 21.86
N LEU A 15 -3.45 -4.73 21.84
CA LEU A 15 -3.23 -5.49 20.62
C LEU A 15 -4.32 -5.23 19.57
N LYS A 16 -5.58 -5.17 19.98
CA LYS A 16 -6.70 -4.84 19.08
C LYS A 16 -6.57 -3.43 18.51
N THR A 17 -6.20 -2.47 19.35
CA THR A 17 -6.03 -1.07 18.92
C THR A 17 -4.90 -0.95 17.90
N GLU A 18 -3.74 -1.56 18.19
CA GLU A 18 -2.59 -1.55 17.29
C GLU A 18 -2.91 -2.22 15.96
N LEU A 19 -3.65 -3.33 15.98
CA LEU A 19 -4.07 -4.04 14.77
C LEU A 19 -5.02 -3.19 13.89
N VAL A 20 -5.98 -2.49 14.50
CA VAL A 20 -6.88 -1.59 13.78
C VAL A 20 -6.09 -0.46 13.13
N GLN A 21 -5.17 0.18 13.85
CA GLN A 21 -4.34 1.26 13.33
C GLN A 21 -3.45 0.78 12.17
N ALA A 22 -2.81 -0.37 12.31
CA ALA A 22 -1.97 -0.95 11.26
C ALA A 22 -2.80 -1.28 10.00
N TYR A 23 -4.04 -1.76 10.18
CA TYR A 23 -4.95 -2.06 9.07
C TYR A 23 -5.43 -0.79 8.35
N GLU A 24 -5.80 0.25 9.08
CA GLU A 24 -6.20 1.54 8.50
C GLU A 24 -5.04 2.17 7.71
N ALA A 25 -3.82 2.14 8.26
CA ALA A 25 -2.63 2.60 7.57
C ALA A 25 -2.35 1.78 6.29
N LEU A 26 -2.54 0.46 6.35
CA LEU A 26 -2.38 -0.41 5.18
C LEU A 26 -3.38 -0.04 4.07
N SER A 27 -4.64 0.18 4.42
CA SER A 27 -5.69 0.58 3.49
C SER A 27 -5.39 1.93 2.84
N ALA A 28 -4.93 2.92 3.62
CA ALA A 28 -4.52 4.21 3.11
C ALA A 28 -3.36 4.11 2.11
N VAL A 29 -2.33 3.33 2.43
CA VAL A 29 -1.18 3.12 1.52
C VAL A 29 -1.57 2.35 0.26
N GLN A 30 -2.49 1.39 0.34
CA GLN A 30 -3.03 0.72 -0.85
C GLN A 30 -3.72 1.71 -1.79
N ASN A 31 -4.51 2.63 -1.25
CA ASN A 31 -5.13 3.69 -2.03
C ASN A 31 -4.07 4.63 -2.65
N GLU A 32 -3.07 5.05 -1.87
CA GLU A 32 -1.97 5.89 -2.34
C GLU A 32 -1.21 5.24 -3.52
N ILE A 33 -0.88 3.94 -3.42
CA ILE A 33 -0.27 3.18 -4.51
C ILE A 33 -1.18 3.19 -5.76
N GLY A 34 -2.49 3.02 -5.56
CA GLY A 34 -3.49 3.06 -6.62
C GLY A 34 -3.50 4.39 -7.37
N VAL A 35 -3.60 5.51 -6.64
CA VAL A 35 -3.59 6.87 -7.20
C VAL A 35 -2.27 7.16 -7.92
N LEU A 36 -1.12 6.82 -7.29
CA LEU A 36 0.19 7.02 -7.90
C LEU A 36 0.33 6.25 -9.21
N ARG A 37 -0.10 4.99 -9.25
CA ARG A 37 0.04 4.11 -10.42
C ARG A 37 -0.93 4.47 -11.54
N ASN A 38 -2.18 4.73 -11.21
CA ASN A 38 -3.26 4.80 -12.19
C ASN A 38 -3.49 6.23 -12.72
N GLU A 39 -3.12 7.25 -11.94
CA GLU A 39 -3.41 8.65 -12.29
C GLU A 39 -2.12 9.48 -12.41
N ILE A 40 -1.33 9.53 -11.35
CA ILE A 40 -0.20 10.48 -11.26
C ILE A 40 0.95 10.09 -12.20
N LEU A 41 1.38 8.82 -12.19
CA LEU A 41 2.47 8.36 -13.06
C LEU A 41 2.15 8.47 -14.56
N PRO A 42 0.95 8.07 -15.04
CA PRO A 42 0.56 8.29 -16.42
C PRO A 42 0.51 9.78 -16.79
N ALA A 43 -0.04 10.63 -15.92
CA ALA A 43 -0.11 12.07 -16.17
C ALA A 43 1.29 12.71 -16.26
N ALA A 44 2.19 12.39 -15.33
CA ALA A 44 3.56 12.89 -15.33
C ALA A 44 4.35 12.41 -16.56
N ARG A 45 4.13 11.16 -17.00
CA ARG A 45 4.73 10.63 -18.23
C ARG A 45 4.22 11.38 -19.46
N SER A 46 2.92 11.57 -19.57
CA SER A 46 2.31 12.31 -20.68
C SER A 46 2.81 13.76 -20.73
N ALA A 47 2.92 14.44 -19.58
CA ALA A 47 3.49 15.77 -19.50
C ALA A 47 4.94 15.81 -20.01
N PHE A 48 5.78 14.86 -19.60
CA PHE A 48 7.14 14.73 -20.12
C PHE A 48 7.16 14.50 -21.64
N GLU A 49 6.33 13.61 -22.17
CA GLU A 49 6.22 13.36 -23.61
C GLU A 49 5.78 14.60 -24.39
N VAL A 50 4.80 15.35 -23.89
CA VAL A 50 4.31 16.60 -24.50
C VAL A 50 5.39 17.68 -24.47
N THR A 51 6.07 17.87 -23.34
CA THR A 51 7.17 18.86 -23.26
C THR A 51 8.33 18.50 -24.17
N ASN A 52 8.70 17.21 -24.25
CA ASN A 52 9.76 16.75 -25.14
C ASN A 52 9.38 16.99 -26.61
N LYS A 53 8.12 16.69 -26.99
CA LYS A 53 7.67 16.95 -28.35
C LYS A 53 7.60 18.44 -28.68
N GLY A 54 7.16 19.26 -27.73
CA GLY A 54 7.14 20.71 -27.92
C GLY A 54 8.54 21.31 -27.98
N TYR A 55 9.54 20.75 -27.28
CA TYR A 55 10.94 21.12 -27.43
C TYR A 55 11.48 20.82 -28.83
N GLU A 56 11.22 19.62 -29.37
CA GLU A 56 11.56 19.27 -30.76
C GLU A 56 10.97 20.24 -31.80
N LEU A 57 9.80 20.81 -31.47
CA LEU A 57 9.08 21.78 -32.32
C LEU A 57 9.42 23.24 -31.98
N GLY A 58 10.34 23.50 -31.04
CA GLY A 58 10.74 24.84 -30.61
C GLY A 58 9.69 25.60 -29.76
N ARG A 59 8.64 24.91 -29.29
CA ARG A 59 7.54 25.48 -28.48
C ARG A 59 7.82 25.48 -26.98
N PHE A 60 8.73 24.61 -26.51
CA PHE A 60 9.22 24.59 -25.13
C PHE A 60 10.75 24.70 -25.13
N SER A 61 11.29 25.23 -24.05
CA SER A 61 12.72 25.25 -23.76
C SER A 61 13.21 23.91 -23.22
N PHE A 62 14.52 23.66 -23.30
CA PHE A 62 15.11 22.46 -22.72
C PHE A 62 14.95 22.39 -21.19
N LEU A 63 14.89 23.54 -20.51
CA LEU A 63 14.67 23.59 -19.06
C LEU A 63 13.29 23.06 -18.66
N GLU A 64 12.25 23.32 -19.46
CA GLU A 64 10.90 22.78 -19.22
C GLU A 64 10.86 21.26 -19.40
N VAL A 65 11.63 20.71 -20.35
CA VAL A 65 11.79 19.24 -20.50
C VAL A 65 12.45 18.64 -19.26
N LEU A 66 13.51 19.27 -18.75
CA LEU A 66 14.18 18.81 -17.53
C LEU A 66 13.27 18.88 -16.30
N ASP A 67 12.43 19.90 -16.21
CA ASP A 67 11.46 20.02 -15.11
C ASP A 67 10.37 18.94 -15.18
N ALA A 68 9.84 18.66 -16.36
CA ALA A 68 8.89 17.57 -16.56
C ALA A 68 9.54 16.19 -16.28
N GLN A 69 10.78 15.98 -16.69
CA GLN A 69 11.53 14.76 -16.38
C GLN A 69 11.74 14.60 -14.87
N ARG A 70 12.14 15.68 -14.18
CA ARG A 70 12.31 15.71 -12.73
C ARG A 70 11.01 15.35 -12.03
N THR A 71 9.89 15.92 -12.46
CA THR A 71 8.56 15.63 -11.93
C THR A 71 8.19 14.15 -12.11
N LEU A 72 8.44 13.57 -13.29
CA LEU A 72 8.23 12.15 -13.52
C LEU A 72 9.03 11.27 -12.56
N PHE A 73 10.33 11.56 -12.39
CA PHE A 73 11.18 10.80 -11.47
C PHE A 73 10.79 10.96 -10.00
N GLN A 74 10.38 12.14 -9.57
CA GLN A 74 9.87 12.36 -8.22
C GLN A 74 8.63 11.49 -7.95
N ASN A 75 7.70 11.42 -8.90
CA ASN A 75 6.51 10.58 -8.77
C ASN A 75 6.84 9.08 -8.77
N GLN A 76 7.84 8.64 -9.54
CA GLN A 76 8.34 7.26 -9.49
C GLN A 76 8.94 6.91 -8.13
N ILE A 77 9.72 7.82 -7.54
CA ILE A 77 10.29 7.65 -6.20
C ILE A 77 9.16 7.54 -5.16
N LEU A 78 8.14 8.38 -5.25
CA LEU A 78 6.97 8.31 -4.36
C LEU A 78 6.27 6.95 -4.47
N HIS A 79 6.05 6.46 -5.69
CA HIS A 79 5.44 5.15 -5.91
C HIS A 79 6.23 4.00 -5.28
N VAL A 80 7.55 3.98 -5.46
CA VAL A 80 8.42 2.96 -4.85
C VAL A 80 8.41 3.05 -3.32
N ARG A 81 8.39 4.26 -2.76
CA ARG A 81 8.28 4.47 -1.30
C ARG A 81 6.95 3.97 -0.75
N ALA A 82 5.85 4.22 -1.45
CA ALA A 82 4.53 3.72 -1.08
C ALA A 82 4.49 2.18 -1.06
N LEU A 83 5.06 1.54 -2.09
CA LEU A 83 5.20 0.07 -2.14
C LEU A 83 6.05 -0.48 -0.97
N ALA A 84 7.16 0.18 -0.65
CA ALA A 84 7.99 -0.22 0.50
C ALA A 84 7.24 -0.04 1.83
N ASN A 85 6.44 1.02 1.96
CA ASN A 85 5.61 1.25 3.14
C ASN A 85 4.51 0.19 3.28
N TYR A 86 3.88 -0.20 2.17
CA TYR A 86 2.91 -1.27 2.13
C TYR A 86 3.50 -2.57 2.69
N GLN A 87 4.68 -2.97 2.22
CA GLN A 87 5.32 -4.19 2.72
C GLN A 87 5.69 -4.08 4.20
N ARG A 88 6.10 -2.91 4.68
CA ARG A 88 6.37 -2.67 6.10
C ARG A 88 5.10 -2.87 6.95
N LEU A 89 3.97 -2.34 6.51
CA LEU A 89 2.69 -2.47 7.21
C LEU A 89 2.17 -3.91 7.23
N ILE A 90 2.36 -4.66 6.13
CA ILE A 90 2.09 -6.10 6.11
C ILE A 90 2.91 -6.81 7.19
N ASN A 91 4.23 -6.57 7.22
CA ASN A 91 5.11 -7.21 8.20
C ASN A 91 4.72 -6.83 9.65
N GLU A 92 4.26 -5.60 9.88
CA GLU A 92 3.79 -5.16 11.19
C GLU A 92 2.51 -5.88 11.61
N ILE A 93 1.54 -6.03 10.70
CA ILE A 93 0.34 -6.82 10.98
C ILE A 93 0.70 -8.29 11.25
N GLU A 94 1.60 -8.87 10.46
CA GLU A 94 2.09 -10.25 10.68
C GLU A 94 2.76 -10.42 12.05
N ARG A 95 3.52 -9.42 12.51
CA ARG A 95 4.12 -9.37 13.85
C ARG A 95 3.05 -9.36 14.94
N LEU A 96 1.98 -8.57 14.78
CA LEU A 96 0.90 -8.47 15.75
C LEU A 96 0.07 -9.77 15.84
N ILE A 97 -0.20 -10.43 14.70
CA ILE A 97 -1.00 -11.66 14.67
C ILE A 97 -0.18 -12.94 14.88
N GLY A 98 1.16 -12.83 14.91
CA GLY A 98 2.10 -13.94 15.13
C GLY A 98 2.14 -14.97 13.99
N ARG A 99 1.66 -14.63 12.80
CA ARG A 99 1.60 -15.54 11.64
C ARG A 99 1.58 -14.76 10.33
N PRO A 100 2.03 -15.37 9.22
CA PRO A 100 2.01 -14.70 7.93
C PRO A 100 0.58 -14.52 7.40
N LEU A 101 0.33 -13.38 6.77
CA LEU A 101 -0.98 -12.95 6.26
C LEU A 101 -1.46 -13.87 5.12
N ASN A 102 -0.52 -14.35 4.30
CA ASN A 102 -0.81 -15.32 3.23
C ASN A 102 -1.44 -16.62 3.76
N ARG A 103 -1.06 -17.05 4.97
CA ARG A 103 -1.56 -18.27 5.61
C ARG A 103 -2.96 -18.06 6.19
N VAL A 104 -3.26 -16.86 6.67
CA VAL A 104 -4.60 -16.50 7.17
C VAL A 104 -5.63 -16.47 6.04
N LEU A 105 -5.29 -15.87 4.90
CA LEU A 105 -6.18 -15.81 3.74
C LEU A 105 -6.42 -17.19 3.13
N ASN A 106 -5.40 -18.04 3.06
CA ASN A 106 -5.54 -19.42 2.56
C ASN A 106 -6.39 -20.32 3.47
N GLN A 107 -6.44 -20.07 4.79
CA GLN A 107 -7.31 -20.82 5.72
C GLN A 107 -8.80 -20.50 5.53
N ARG A 108 -9.16 -19.29 5.09
CA ARG A 108 -10.57 -18.96 4.79
C ARG A 108 -11.04 -19.59 3.49
N THR A 109 -10.18 -19.69 2.48
CA THR A 109 -10.54 -20.32 1.19
C THR A 109 -10.61 -21.84 1.30
N THR A 110 -9.79 -22.48 2.13
CA THR A 110 -9.94 -23.92 2.45
C THR A 110 -11.18 -24.20 3.30
N ASN A 111 -11.47 -23.37 4.30
CA ASN A 111 -12.65 -23.62 5.15
C ASN A 111 -13.98 -23.31 4.44
N SER A 112 -13.98 -22.49 3.38
CA SER A 112 -15.17 -22.21 2.55
C SER A 112 -15.41 -23.31 1.48
N SER A 113 -14.36 -24.00 1.03
CA SER A 113 -14.48 -25.11 0.08
C SER A 113 -14.96 -26.41 0.74
N VAL A 114 -14.62 -26.64 2.02
CA VAL A 114 -15.05 -27.84 2.77
C VAL A 114 -16.55 -27.85 3.09
N VAL A 115 -17.25 -26.71 3.01
CA VAL A 115 -18.70 -26.63 3.34
C VAL A 115 -19.59 -26.92 2.11
N LYS A 116 -19.05 -27.01 0.89
CA LYS A 116 -19.83 -27.31 -0.32
C LYS A 116 -19.92 -28.79 -0.69
N ASP A 117 -19.16 -29.67 -0.04
CA ASP A 117 -19.08 -31.09 -0.40
C ASP A 117 -19.98 -32.01 0.45
N TYR A 118 -20.98 -31.45 1.15
CA TYR A 118 -21.92 -32.23 2.00
C TYR A 118 -23.41 -32.02 1.67
N GLU A 119 -23.74 -31.52 0.48
CA GLU A 119 -25.12 -31.56 -0.04
C GLU A 119 -25.17 -32.33 -1.37
N GLU A 120 -25.07 -33.66 -1.27
CA GLU A 120 -25.70 -34.62 -2.20
C GLU A 120 -26.20 -35.85 -1.43
#